data_AF-A0A7Z7YT60-F1
#
_entry.id   AF-A0A7Z7YT60-F1
#
_cell.length_a   1.000
_cell.length_b   1.000
_cell.length_c   1.000
_cell.angle_alpha   90.00
_cell.angle_beta   90.00
_cell.angle_gamma   90.00
#
_symmetry.space_group_name_H-M   'P 1'
#
loop_
_entity.id
_entity.type
_entity.pdbx_description
1 polymer ?
#
loop_
_entity_poly.entity_id
_entity_poly.type
_entity_poly.pdbx_seq_one_letter_code
_entity_poly.pdbx_strand_id
1 'polypeptide(L)' 'RFDFNTHNHYHIICEKCGKIVDFHYPQLDEVEQLAQHVTDFDVTHHRMEIYGVCKECKEEGN' A
#
# COMPACT_ATOMS: atom_id res chain seq x y z
N ARG A 1 -17.56 -1.10 -18.13
CA ARG A 1 -17.85 -1.05 -16.68
C ARG A 1 -16.90 -2.06 -16.04
N PHE A 2 -15.71 -1.61 -15.63
CA PHE A 2 -14.72 -2.48 -15.00
C PHE A 2 -14.87 -2.29 -13.49
N ASP A 3 -15.69 -3.17 -12.90
CA ASP A 3 -15.84 -3.27 -11.44
C ASP A 3 -14.71 -4.19 -10.93
N PHE A 4 -13.49 -3.65 -10.77
CA PHE A 4 -12.39 -4.40 -10.14
C PHE A 4 -12.43 -4.15 -8.63
N ASN A 5 -13.43 -4.73 -7.97
CA ASN A 5 -13.55 -4.64 -6.51
C ASN A 5 -12.62 -5.64 -5.82
N THR A 6 -11.30 -5.49 -6.02
CA THR A 6 -10.31 -6.14 -5.15
C THR A 6 -10.19 -5.29 -3.90
N HIS A 7 -10.72 -5.81 -2.80
CA HIS A 7 -10.43 -5.29 -1.46
C HIS A 7 -8.91 -5.39 -1.24
N ASN A 8 -8.19 -4.33 -1.59
CA ASN A 8 -6.74 -4.27 -1.41
C ASN A 8 -6.49 -3.93 0.05
N HIS A 9 -6.06 -4.93 0.82
CA HIS A 9 -5.53 -4.74 2.16
C HIS A 9 -4.09 -4.24 2.01
N TYR A 10 -3.79 -3.10 2.62
CA TYR A 10 -2.44 -2.55 2.64
C TYR A 10 -1.75 -2.98 3.91
N HIS A 11 -0.44 -3.22 3.83
CA HIS A 11 0.36 -3.55 4.99
C HIS A 11 1.54 -2.59 5.15
N ILE A 12 1.84 -2.26 6.40
CA ILE A 12 3.08 -1.59 6.79
C ILE A 12 3.99 -2.56 7.52
N ILE A 13 5.27 -2.58 7.15
CA ILE A 13 6.31 -3.45 7.69
C ILE A 13 7.29 -2.61 8.51
N CYS A 14 7.54 -3.02 9.75
CA CYS A 14 8.56 -2.41 10.59
C CYS A 14 9.96 -2.85 10.17
N GLU A 15 10.81 -1.91 9.78
CA GLU A 15 12.20 -2.18 9.37
C GLU A 15 13.11 -2.60 10.54
N LYS A 16 12.71 -2.33 11.78
CA LYS A 16 13.49 -2.70 12.97
C LYS A 16 13.19 -4.11 13.49
N CYS A 17 11.91 -4.50 13.55
CA CYS A 17 11.51 -5.79 14.14
C CYS A 17 10.77 -6.72 13.18
N GLY A 18 10.50 -6.30 11.93
CA GLY A 18 9.75 -7.08 10.96
C GLY A 18 8.24 -7.16 11.23
N LYS A 19 7.72 -6.41 12.22
CA LYS A 19 6.28 -6.40 12.53
C LYS A 19 5.47 -5.90 11.34
N ILE A 20 4.48 -6.69 10.93
CA ILE A 20 3.56 -6.34 9.84
C ILE A 20 2.23 -5.92 10.47
N VAL A 21 1.67 -4.82 9.98
CA VAL A 21 0.35 -4.32 10.39
C VAL A 21 -0.49 -4.07 9.15
N ASP A 22 -1.61 -4.79 9.04
CA ASP A 22 -2.61 -4.57 8.00
C ASP A 22 -3.49 -3.37 8.35
N PHE A 23 -3.77 -2.53 7.36
CA PHE A 23 -4.72 -1.44 7.48
C PHE A 23 -5.61 -1.35 6.24
N HIS A 24 -6.81 -0.84 6.45
CA HIS A 24 -7.78 -0.65 5.38
C HIS A 24 -7.63 0.76 4.83
N TYR A 25 -7.43 0.87 3.53
CA TYR A 25 -7.44 2.15 2.82
C TYR A 25 -8.32 1.99 1.57
N PRO A 26 -9.10 3.00 1.17
CA PRO A 26 -9.89 2.93 -0.06
C PRO A 26 -9.01 2.62 -1.28
N GLN A 27 -9.63 2.07 -2.31
CA GLN A 27 -8.94 1.76 -3.56
C GLN A 27 -8.30 3.03 -4.15
N LEU A 28 -7.11 2.89 -4.74
CA LEU A 28 -6.32 3.97 -5.33
C LEU A 28 -6.62 4.12 -6.83
N ASP A 29 -7.89 4.04 -7.23
CA ASP A 29 -8.32 4.11 -8.64
C ASP A 29 -7.75 5.32 -9.38
N GLU A 30 -7.66 6.47 -8.72
CA GLU A 30 -7.11 7.69 -9.33
C GLU A 30 -5.63 7.53 -9.70
N VAL A 31 -4.85 6.80 -8.90
CA VAL A 31 -3.42 6.55 -9.16
C VAL A 31 -3.27 5.60 -10.35
N GLU A 32 -4.10 4.56 -10.42
CA GLU A 32 -4.10 3.61 -11.53
C GLU A 32 -4.48 4.30 -12.84
N GLN A 33 -5.56 5.08 -12.85
CA GLN A 33 -6.00 5.83 -14.03
C GLN A 33 -4.94 6.83 -14.50
N LEU A 34 -4.32 7.57 -13.57
CA LEU A 34 -3.25 8.49 -13.90
C LEU A 34 -2.05 7.74 -14.50
N ALA A 35 -1.64 6.62 -13.91
CA ALA A 35 -0.53 5.81 -14.39
C ALA A 35 -0.78 5.32 -15.83
N GLN A 36 -1.97 4.81 -16.12
CA GLN A 36 -2.34 4.41 -17.50
C GLN A 36 -2.24 5.60 -18.46
N HIS A 37 -2.78 6.75 -18.06
CA HIS A 37 -2.84 7.93 -18.92
C HIS A 37 -1.46 8.55 -19.19
N VAL A 38 -0.55 8.54 -18.21
CA VAL A 38 0.77 9.19 -18.33
C VAL A 38 1.85 8.28 -18.88
N THR A 39 1.66 6.96 -18.83
CA THR A 39 2.69 5.99 -19.24
C THR A 39 2.29 5.14 -20.46
N ASP A 40 1.04 5.20 -20.92
CA ASP A 40 0.46 4.32 -21.95
C ASP A 40 0.48 2.82 -21.56
N PHE A 41 0.50 2.50 -20.26
CA PHE A 41 0.43 1.13 -19.76
C PHE A 41 -1.01 0.64 -19.57
N ASP A 42 -1.22 -0.65 -19.77
CA ASP A 42 -2.43 -1.35 -19.33
C ASP A 42 -2.23 -1.83 -17.89
N VAL A 43 -2.69 -1.03 -16.91
CA VAL A 43 -2.53 -1.34 -15.48
C VAL A 43 -3.51 -2.45 -15.11
N THR A 44 -2.97 -3.58 -14.64
CA THR A 44 -3.76 -4.77 -14.26
C THR A 44 -3.94 -4.93 -12.76
N HIS A 45 -2.98 -4.44 -11.98
CA HIS A 45 -2.98 -4.45 -10.53
C HIS A 45 -1.90 -3.50 -10.01
N HIS A 46 -2.03 -3.08 -8.75
CA HIS A 46 -0.98 -2.42 -8.00
C HIS A 46 -0.68 -3.21 -6.73
N ARG A 47 0.58 -3.14 -6.28
CA ARG A 47 1.00 -3.62 -4.96
C ARG A 47 1.64 -2.45 -4.24
N MET A 48 1.15 -2.14 -3.04
CA MET A 48 1.73 -1.12 -2.18
C MET A 48 2.29 -1.77 -0.92
N GLU A 49 3.59 -1.62 -0.73
CA GLU A 49 4.33 -2.05 0.45
C GLU A 49 4.81 -0.80 1.19
N ILE A 50 4.40 -0.62 2.44
CA ILE A 50 4.84 0.51 3.25
C ILE A 50 5.89 0.03 4.24
N TYR A 51 7.00 0.76 4.34
CA TYR A 51 8.07 0.47 5.30
C TYR A 51 8.16 1.62 6.31
N GLY A 52 8.39 1.28 7.58
CA GLY A 52 8.55 2.28 8.63
C GLY A 52 9.04 1.67 9.94
N VAL A 53 8.83 2.39 11.06
CA VAL A 53 9.17 1.89 12.40
C VAL A 53 7.90 1.86 13.24
N CYS A 54 7.58 0.68 13.79
CA CYS A 54 6.41 0.50 14.64
C CYS A 54 6.55 1.30 15.96
N LYS A 55 5.42 1.51 16.64
CA LYS A 55 5.37 2.25 17.90
C LYS A 55 6.30 1.63 18.96
N GLU A 56 6.31 0.32 19.10
CA GLU A 56 7.18 -0.40 20.04
C GLU A 56 8.66 -0.09 19.80
N CYS A 57 9.14 -0.19 18.56
CA CYS A 57 10.54 0.10 18.22
C CYS A 57 10.89 1.60 18.22
N LYS A 58 9.89 2.50 18.19
CA LYS A 58 10.08 3.93 18.43
C LYS A 58 10.23 4.20 19.93
N GLU A 59 9.47 3.51 20.77
CA GLU A 59 9.51 3.65 22.24
C GLU A 59 10.73 2.96 22.87
N GLU A 60 11.21 1.83 22.32
CA GLU A 60 12.46 1.17 22.75
C GLU A 60 13.73 1.98 22.44
N GLY A 61 13.64 2.98 21.56
CA GLY A 61 14.76 3.82 21.16
C GLY A 61 14.97 5.08 22.01
N ASN A 62 14.19 5.26 23.08
CA ASN A 62 14.26 6.40 24.01
C ASN A 62 14.62 5.94 25.41
#